data_AF-A0A8A4DN41-F1
#
_entry.id   AF-A0A8A4DN41-F1
#
_cell.length_a   1.000
_cell.length_b   1.000
_cell.length_c   1.000
_cell.angle_alpha   90.00
_cell.angle_beta   90.00
_cell.angle_gamma   90.00
#
_symmetry.space_group_name_H-M   'P 1'
#
loop_
_entity.id
_entity.type
_entity.pdbx_description
1 polymer ?
#
loop_
_entity_poly.entity_id
_entity_poly.type
_entity_poly.pdbx_seq_one_letter_code
_entity_poly.pdbx_strand_id
1 'polypeptide(L)' 'MTPYDVITIFERLNAEGRAVVDLEETCAGFAGWLAEAWDRLGDDEVALLTSVGATLFREGFEQRQI' A
#
# COMPACT_ATOMS: atom_id res chain seq x y z
N MET A 1 -1.21 9.47 -17.89
CA MET A 1 -1.16 8.79 -16.59
C MET A 1 -1.03 9.84 -15.52
N THR A 2 -2.12 10.09 -14.81
CA THR A 2 -2.29 11.11 -13.77
C THR A 2 -2.61 10.43 -12.43
N PRO A 3 -2.46 11.10 -11.28
CA PRO A 3 -2.89 10.55 -9.99
C PRO A 3 -4.36 10.12 -9.98
N TYR A 4 -5.23 10.84 -10.71
CA TYR A 4 -6.63 10.49 -10.87
C TYR A 4 -6.84 9.19 -11.64
N ASP A 5 -6.01 8.95 -12.67
CA ASP A 5 -6.04 7.68 -13.42
C ASP A 5 -5.67 6.49 -12.51
N VAL A 6 -4.73 6.68 -11.58
CA VAL A 6 -4.29 5.64 -10.64
C VAL A 6 -5.37 5.36 -9.58
N ILE A 7 -6.03 6.40 -9.06
CA ILE A 7 -7.18 6.26 -8.14
C ILE A 7 -8.31 5.49 -8.83
N THR A 8 -8.62 5.83 -10.09
CA THR A 8 -9.64 5.14 -10.89
C THR A 8 -9.31 3.65 -11.07
N ILE A 9 -8.02 3.31 -11.21
CA ILE A 9 -7.58 1.91 -11.27
C ILE A 9 -7.77 1.20 -9.93
N PHE A 10 -7.46 1.84 -8.80
CA PHE A 10 -7.70 1.27 -7.47
C PHE A 10 -9.19 0.99 -7.22
N GLU A 11 -10.05 1.97 -7.52
CA GLU A 11 -11.50 1.83 -7.40
C GLU A 11 -12.03 0.68 -8.25
N ARG A 12 -11.52 0.56 -9.49
CA ARG A 12 -11.92 -0.50 -10.40
C ARG A 12 -11.44 -1.88 -9.96
N LEU A 13 -10.19 -2.00 -9.49
CA LEU A 13 -9.65 -3.27 -8.97
C LEU A 13 -10.39 -3.73 -7.71
N ASN A 14 -10.77 -2.79 -6.83
CA ASN A 14 -11.58 -3.05 -5.66
C ASN A 14 -13.01 -3.50 -6.04
N ALA A 15 -13.68 -2.77 -6.94
CA ALA A 15 -15.05 -3.08 -7.38
C ALA A 15 -15.16 -4.40 -8.16
N GLU A 16 -14.12 -4.77 -8.92
CA GLU A 16 -14.07 -6.03 -9.66
C GLU A 16 -13.73 -7.24 -8.77
N GLY A 17 -13.39 -7.04 -7.49
CA GLY A 17 -12.87 -8.11 -6.62
C GLY A 17 -11.56 -8.71 -7.13
N ARG A 18 -10.83 -7.94 -7.97
CA ARG A 18 -9.61 -8.36 -8.68
C ARG A 18 -8.35 -7.78 -8.05
N ALA A 19 -8.43 -7.26 -6.83
CA ALA A 19 -7.30 -7.27 -5.92
C ALA A 19 -6.98 -8.74 -5.57
N VAL A 20 -6.43 -9.47 -6.55
CA VAL A 20 -6.12 -10.91 -6.48
C VAL A 20 -4.92 -11.16 -5.58
N VAL A 21 -4.14 -10.12 -5.29
CA VAL A 21 -2.95 -10.20 -4.45
C VAL A 21 -3.40 -10.20 -3.00
N ASP A 22 -2.93 -11.18 -2.23
CA ASP A 22 -3.18 -11.21 -0.80
C ASP A 22 -2.69 -9.89 -0.19
N LEU A 23 -3.45 -9.38 0.77
CA LEU A 23 -3.13 -8.16 1.48
C LEU A 23 -1.79 -8.29 2.21
N GLU A 24 -1.44 -9.51 2.62
CA GLU A 24 -0.13 -9.86 3.14
C GLU A 24 0.98 -9.72 2.10
N GLU A 25 0.81 -10.27 0.91
CA GLU A 25 1.75 -10.14 -0.20
C GLU A 25 1.89 -8.69 -0.68
N THR A 26 0.79 -7.93 -0.66
CA THR A 26 0.78 -6.49 -0.99
C THR A 26 1.54 -5.67 0.05
N CYS A 27 1.33 -5.92 1.34
CA CYS A 27 2.06 -5.24 2.42
C CYS A 27 3.54 -5.62 2.41
N ALA A 28 3.86 -6.89 2.18
CA ALA A 28 5.24 -7.37 2.08
C ALA A 28 5.97 -6.74 0.89
N GLY A 29 5.32 -6.65 -0.27
CA GLY A 29 5.86 -5.98 -1.46
C GLY A 29 6.10 -4.49 -1.24
N PHE A 30 5.15 -3.79 -0.62
CA PHE A 30 5.30 -2.37 -0.28
C PHE A 30 6.44 -2.13 0.73
N ALA A 31 6.51 -2.94 1.79
CA ALA A 31 7.57 -2.86 2.79
C ALA A 31 8.96 -3.15 2.19
N GLY A 32 9.06 -4.15 1.31
CA GLY A 32 10.30 -4.48 0.60
C GLY A 32 10.80 -3.33 -0.27
N TRP A 33 9.92 -2.74 -1.08
CA TRP A 33 10.27 -1.57 -1.89
C TRP A 33 10.68 -0.37 -1.02
N LEU A 34 9.94 -0.10 0.08
CA LEU A 34 10.23 1.03 0.95
C LEU A 34 11.59 0.86 1.66
N ALA A 35 11.96 -0.35 2.05
CA ALA A 35 13.26 -0.65 2.63
C ALA A 35 14.41 -0.40 1.64
N GLU A 36 14.26 -0.81 0.38
CA GLU A 36 15.26 -0.53 -0.67
C GLU A 36 15.36 0.96 -1.00
N ALA A 37 14.24 1.68 -0.90
CA ALA A 37 14.17 3.10 -1.20
C ALA A 37 14.56 4.00 -0.02
N TRP A 38 14.75 3.45 1.18
CA TRP A 38 14.80 4.24 2.42
C TRP A 38 15.86 5.34 2.40
N ASP A 39 17.09 5.00 2.01
CA ASP A 39 18.24 5.93 2.05
C ASP A 39 18.19 7.04 0.99
N ARG A 40 17.31 6.92 -0.01
CA ARG A 40 17.14 7.92 -1.09
C ARG A 40 15.93 8.83 -0.90
N LEU A 41 15.10 8.57 0.11
CA LEU A 41 13.89 9.34 0.40
C LEU A 41 14.20 10.42 1.44
N GLY A 42 13.54 11.57 1.32
CA GLY A 42 13.55 12.57 2.38
C GLY A 42 12.69 12.17 3.57
N ASP A 43 12.94 12.78 4.73
CA ASP A 43 12.23 12.48 5.99
C ASP A 43 10.71 12.59 5.86
N ASP A 44 10.21 13.60 5.13
CA ASP A 44 8.77 13.80 4.88
C ASP A 44 8.18 12.69 4.00
N GLU A 45 8.92 12.22 3.00
CA GLU A 45 8.50 11.14 2.10
C GLU A 45 8.47 9.80 2.86
N VAL A 46 9.49 9.55 3.68
CA VAL A 46 9.53 8.41 4.60
C VAL A 46 8.32 8.46 5.53
N ALA A 47 8.06 9.58 6.21
CA ALA A 47 6.93 9.71 7.13
C ALA A 47 5.58 9.43 6.46
N LEU A 48 5.38 9.95 5.24
CA LEU A 48 4.17 9.72 4.46
C LEU A 48 4.01 8.24 4.08
N LEU A 49 5.03 7.63 3.48
CA LEU A 49 4.98 6.26 2.99
C LEU A 49 4.83 5.25 4.14
N THR A 50 5.50 5.50 5.27
CA THR A 50 5.35 4.66 6.46
C THR A 50 3.93 4.75 7.02
N SER A 51 3.28 5.93 6.97
CA SER A 51 1.88 6.11 7.40
C SER A 51 0.89 5.38 6.49
N VAL A 52 1.16 5.33 5.17
CA VAL A 52 0.39 4.53 4.21
C VAL A 52 0.51 3.05 4.57
N GLY A 53 1.73 2.54 4.77
CA GLY A 53 1.97 1.16 5.17
C GLY A 53 1.26 0.77 6.47
N ALA A 54 1.32 1.63 7.49
CA ALA A 54 0.63 1.41 8.77
C ALA A 54 -0.90 1.34 8.61
N THR A 55 -1.47 2.17 7.72
CA THR A 55 -2.90 2.14 7.41
C THR A 55 -3.29 0.82 6.73
N LEU A 56 -2.51 0.38 5.74
CA LEU A 56 -2.75 -0.91 5.06
C LEU A 56 -2.65 -2.08 6.04
N PHE A 57 -1.69 -2.05 6.97
CA PHE A 57 -1.53 -3.07 7.99
C PHE A 57 -2.75 -3.15 8.94
N ARG A 58 -3.22 -2.01 9.46
CA ARG A 58 -4.40 -1.97 10.34
C ARG A 58 -5.65 -2.48 9.65
N GLU A 59 -5.97 -1.95 8.47
CA GLU A 59 -7.20 -2.33 7.77
C GLU A 59 -7.14 -3.77 7.25
N GLY A 60 -5.93 -4.31 7.06
CA GLY A 60 -5.73 -5.60 6.41
C GLY A 60 -5.39 -6.79 7.27
N PHE A 61 -4.50 -6.61 8.24
CA PHE A 61 -4.06 -7.67 9.14
C PHE A 61 -4.85 -7.68 10.45
N GLU A 62 -5.06 -6.53 11.08
CA GLU A 62 -5.79 -6.49 12.36
C GLU A 62 -7.25 -6.92 12.21
N GLN A 63 -7.91 -6.60 11.08
CA GLN A 63 -9.28 -7.03 10.82
C GLN A 63 -9.42 -8.55 10.59
N ARG A 64 -8.34 -9.25 10.21
CA ARG A 64 -8.35 -10.71 9.98
C ARG A 64 -8.06 -11.52 11.25
N GLN A 65 -7.69 -10.87 12.36
CA GLN A 65 -7.42 -11.53 13.64
C GLN A 65 -8.65 -11.62 14.57
N ILE A 66 -9.86 -11.29 14.07
CA ILE A 66 -11.14 -11.32 14.81
C ILE A 66 -11.99 -12.52 14.38
#